data_AF-H0YJA3-F1
#
_entry.id   AF-H0YJA3-F1
#
_cell.length_a   1.000
_cell.length_b   1.000
_cell.length_c   1.000
_cell.angle_alpha   90.00
_cell.angle_beta   90.00
_cell.angle_gamma   90.00
#
_symmetry.space_group_name_H-M   'P 1'
#
loop_
_entity.id
_entity.type
_entity.pdbx_description
1 polymer ?
#
loop_
_entity_poly.entity_id
_entity_poly.type
_entity_poly.pdbx_seq_one_letter_code
_entity_poly.pdbx_strand_id
1 'polypeptide(L)'
;EFIREQLELLQTTGGIQGTLPLTVQKVLASQACHGAIKFNDGLSLQESCRLIEALSSCQLPFQCAHGRPSMLPLADIDHLEQEKQIKPNLTKLRKMAQAWRLFGKAECDTRQSLQQSMPPCEPP
;
A
#
# COMPACT_ATOMS: atom_id res chain seq x y z
N GLU A 1 -6.38 23.36 37.14
CA GLU A 1 -7.24 23.48 35.94
C GLU A 1 -7.69 22.13 35.41
N PHE A 2 -6.81 21.30 34.83
CA PHE A 2 -7.21 19.99 34.28
C PHE A 2 -7.99 19.07 35.26
N ILE A 3 -7.50 18.90 36.51
CA ILE A 3 -8.19 18.06 37.52
C ILE A 3 -9.58 18.61 37.87
N ARG A 4 -9.77 19.93 37.86
CA ARG A 4 -11.05 20.57 38.18
C ARG A 4 -12.08 20.30 37.07
N GLU A 5 -11.67 20.48 35.82
CA GLU A 5 -12.48 20.21 34.64
C GLU A 5 -12.92 18.73 34.58
N GLN A 6 -12.05 17.80 34.98
CA GLN A 6 -12.41 16.37 35.05
C GLN A 6 -13.38 16.04 36.18
N LEU A 7 -13.25 16.67 37.35
CA LEU A 7 -14.22 16.52 38.44
C LEU A 7 -15.61 17.03 38.01
N GLU A 8 -15.66 18.15 37.30
CA GLU A 8 -16.90 18.76 36.82
C GLU A 8 -17.58 17.89 35.75
N LEU A 9 -16.81 17.30 34.82
CA LEU A 9 -17.31 16.31 33.86
C LEU A 9 -17.89 15.06 34.53
N LEU A 10 -17.21 14.52 35.55
CA LEU A 10 -17.71 13.34 36.28
C LEU A 10 -18.98 13.64 37.08
N GLN A 11 -19.09 14.84 37.64
CA GLN A 11 -20.26 15.29 38.40
C GLN A 11 -21.47 15.54 37.48
N THR A 12 -21.27 16.20 36.34
CA THR A 12 -22.34 16.54 35.38
C THR A 12 -22.86 15.33 34.62
N THR A 13 -22.01 14.34 34.35
CA THR A 13 -22.38 13.13 33.62
C THR A 13 -22.97 12.04 34.54
N GLY A 14 -23.19 12.33 35.83
CA GLY A 14 -23.86 11.41 36.76
C GLY A 14 -23.13 10.07 36.96
N GLY A 15 -21.81 10.02 36.76
CA GLY A 15 -21.04 8.80 36.94
C GLY A 15 -21.13 7.77 35.81
N ILE A 16 -21.49 8.16 34.58
CA ILE A 16 -21.32 7.28 33.40
C ILE A 16 -19.82 7.01 33.20
N GLN A 17 -19.40 5.84 33.68
CA GLN A 17 -18.03 5.29 33.69
C GLN A 17 -17.58 4.80 32.29
N GLY A 18 -17.72 5.64 31.26
CA GLY A 18 -17.55 5.16 29.87
C GLY A 18 -16.41 5.81 29.10
N THR A 19 -16.10 7.07 29.35
CA THR A 19 -15.26 7.85 28.45
C THR A 19 -14.04 8.39 29.15
N LEU A 20 -12.87 7.95 28.68
CA LEU A 20 -11.58 8.50 29.06
C LEU A 20 -11.59 10.04 28.84
N PRO A 21 -11.10 10.85 29.80
CA PRO A 21 -10.97 12.29 29.62
C PRO A 21 -10.33 12.67 28.29
N LEU A 22 -10.87 13.69 27.61
CA LEU A 22 -10.44 14.07 26.27
C LEU A 22 -8.93 14.34 26.18
N THR A 23 -8.33 14.96 27.20
CA THR A 23 -6.88 15.20 27.23
C THR A 23 -6.09 13.90 27.27
N VAL A 24 -6.53 12.91 28.04
CA VAL A 24 -5.85 11.60 28.11
C VAL A 24 -6.04 10.88 26.77
N GLN A 25 -7.23 10.91 26.17
CA GLN A 25 -7.46 10.37 24.83
C GLN A 25 -6.53 11.02 23.79
N LYS A 26 -6.37 12.35 23.81
CA LYS A 26 -5.46 13.09 22.92
C LYS A 26 -4.00 12.69 23.12
N VAL A 27 -3.56 12.53 24.37
CA VAL A 27 -2.20 12.08 24.67
C VAL A 27 -1.98 10.66 24.15
N LEU A 28 -2.90 9.73 24.40
CA LEU A 28 -2.80 8.35 23.91
C LEU A 28 -2.81 8.30 22.38
N ALA A 29 -3.69 9.07 21.71
CA ALA A 29 -3.71 9.16 20.26
C ALA A 29 -2.38 9.70 19.71
N SER A 30 -1.83 10.75 20.32
CA SER A 30 -0.53 11.31 19.96
C SER A 30 0.60 10.29 20.11
N GLN A 31 0.64 9.56 21.22
CA GLN A 31 1.65 8.52 21.46
C GLN A 31 1.52 7.35 20.46
N ALA A 32 0.30 6.88 20.22
CA ALA A 32 0.04 5.84 19.23
C ALA A 32 0.51 6.26 17.83
N CYS A 33 0.23 7.50 17.43
CA CYS A 33 0.72 8.01 16.15
C CYS A 33 2.23 8.21 16.13
N HIS A 34 2.86 8.63 17.23
CA HIS A 34 4.31 8.84 17.28
C HIS A 34 5.07 7.53 17.06
N GLY A 35 4.69 6.46 17.77
CA GLY A 35 5.32 5.14 17.65
C GLY A 35 4.80 4.24 16.52
N ALA A 36 3.84 4.71 15.72
CA ALA A 36 3.34 3.96 14.57
C ALA A 36 4.38 3.86 13.45
N ILE A 37 4.26 2.80 12.65
CA ILE A 37 4.94 2.64 11.37
C ILE A 37 4.58 3.82 10.45
N LYS A 38 5.57 4.38 9.76
CA LYS A 38 5.46 5.58 8.93
C LYS A 38 5.47 5.24 7.45
N PHE A 39 5.12 6.24 6.64
CA PHE A 39 5.34 6.16 5.21
C PHE A 39 6.81 5.94 4.92
N ASN A 40 7.06 5.04 3.97
CA ASN A 40 8.39 4.65 3.52
C ASN A 40 9.20 3.81 4.53
N ASP A 41 8.60 3.37 5.64
CA ASP A 41 9.20 2.33 6.47
C ASP A 41 9.12 0.98 5.74
N GLY A 42 10.24 0.28 5.64
CA GLY A 42 10.28 -1.06 5.08
C GLY A 42 9.65 -2.06 6.03
N LEU A 43 8.70 -2.85 5.54
CA LEU A 43 8.10 -3.96 6.29
C LEU A 43 8.37 -5.28 5.59
N SER A 44 8.84 -6.26 6.35
CA SER A 44 8.83 -7.64 5.89
C SER A 44 7.39 -8.17 5.79
N LEU A 45 7.23 -9.27 5.04
CA LEU A 45 5.95 -9.98 4.96
C LEU A 45 5.47 -10.43 6.35
N GLN A 46 6.39 -10.91 7.20
CA GLN A 46 6.04 -11.40 8.53
C GLN A 46 5.53 -10.27 9.44
N GLU A 47 6.17 -9.10 9.42
CA GLU A 47 5.70 -7.93 10.17
C GLU A 47 4.35 -7.45 9.67
N SER A 48 4.14 -7.43 8.35
CA SER A 48 2.86 -7.09 7.74
C SER A 48 1.75 -8.02 8.21
N CYS A 49 1.98 -9.33 8.23
CA CYS A 49 1.01 -10.31 8.74
C CYS A 49 0.68 -10.07 10.22
N ARG A 50 1.69 -9.87 11.06
CA ARG A 50 1.49 -9.59 12.50
C ARG A 50 0.71 -8.31 12.73
N LEU A 51 0.95 -7.27 11.92
CA LEU A 51 0.22 -6.01 12.00
C LEU A 51 -1.28 -6.23 11.71
N ILE A 52 -1.61 -6.96 10.66
CA ILE A 52 -3.00 -7.26 10.30
C ILE A 52 -3.68 -8.12 11.38
N GLU A 53 -2.98 -9.11 11.92
CA GLU A 53 -3.47 -9.93 13.04
C GLU A 53 -3.75 -9.08 14.29
N ALA A 54 -2.82 -8.22 14.68
CA ALA A 54 -3.00 -7.30 15.80
C ALA A 54 -4.18 -6.34 15.56
N LEU A 55 -4.30 -5.79 14.36
CA LEU A 55 -5.42 -4.93 13.97
C LEU A 55 -6.75 -5.68 14.13
N SER A 56 -6.83 -6.94 13.69
CA SER A 56 -8.05 -7.76 13.77
C SER A 56 -8.56 -8.00 15.20
N SER A 57 -7.68 -7.92 16.20
CA SER A 57 -8.04 -8.05 17.62
C SER A 57 -8.60 -6.77 18.24
N CYS A 58 -8.54 -5.64 17.53
CA CYS A 58 -9.02 -4.36 18.01
C CYS A 58 -10.54 -4.22 17.84
N GLN A 59 -11.18 -3.43 18.71
CA GLN A 59 -12.63 -3.19 18.64
C GLN A 59 -13.05 -2.33 17.44
N LEU A 60 -12.18 -1.42 16.98
CA LEU A 60 -12.43 -0.50 15.87
C LEU A 60 -11.27 -0.54 14.85
N PRO A 61 -11.05 -1.67 14.15
CA PRO A 61 -9.87 -1.87 13.31
C PRO A 61 -9.83 -0.96 12.08
N PHE A 62 -11.00 -0.48 11.62
CA PHE A 62 -11.13 0.37 10.44
C PHE A 62 -10.87 1.85 10.72
N GLN A 63 -10.61 2.23 11.97
CA GLN A 63 -10.51 3.62 12.40
C GLN A 63 -9.28 3.83 13.28
N CYS A 64 -8.39 4.76 12.91
CA CYS A 64 -7.26 5.11 13.77
C CYS A 64 -7.71 5.97 14.96
N ALA A 65 -6.81 6.16 15.95
CA ALA A 65 -7.09 6.96 17.15
C ALA A 65 -7.47 8.43 16.87
N HIS A 66 -7.24 8.94 15.65
CA HIS A 66 -7.58 10.29 15.22
C HIS A 66 -8.83 10.35 14.32
N GLY A 67 -9.49 9.23 14.06
CA GLY A 67 -10.67 9.22 13.19
C GLY A 67 -10.37 9.13 11.69
N ARG A 68 -9.16 8.74 11.27
CA ARG A 68 -8.88 8.42 9.84
C ARG A 68 -9.15 6.94 9.54
N PRO A 69 -9.66 6.60 8.34
CA PRO A 69 -9.84 5.21 7.95
C PRO A 69 -8.48 4.50 7.89
N SER A 70 -8.36 3.33 8.51
CA SER A 70 -7.12 2.54 8.57
C SER A 70 -6.97 1.58 7.37
N MET A 71 -8.07 1.19 6.74
CA MET A 71 -8.10 0.28 5.60
C MET A 71 -9.31 0.58 4.72
N LEU A 72 -9.19 0.31 3.41
CA LEU A 72 -10.23 0.54 2.42
C LEU A 72 -10.30 -0.68 1.48
N PRO A 73 -11.50 -1.20 1.15
CA PRO A 73 -11.63 -2.23 0.14
C PRO A 73 -11.23 -1.67 -1.23
N LEU A 74 -10.38 -2.39 -1.96
CA LEU A 74 -9.92 -1.97 -3.28
C LEU A 74 -10.85 -2.48 -4.39
N ALA A 75 -11.33 -3.71 -4.26
CA ALA A 75 -12.20 -4.34 -5.24
C ALA A 75 -13.02 -5.47 -4.59
N ASP A 76 -14.13 -5.79 -5.23
CA ASP A 76 -14.89 -7.00 -4.96
C ASP A 76 -14.49 -8.07 -5.97
N ILE A 77 -13.88 -9.15 -5.47
CA ILE A 77 -13.31 -10.23 -6.29
C ILE A 77 -14.39 -10.95 -7.10
N ASP A 78 -15.62 -11.04 -6.59
CA ASP A 78 -16.73 -11.71 -7.26
C ASP A 78 -17.22 -10.94 -8.50
N HIS A 79 -16.94 -9.63 -8.54
CA HIS A 79 -17.32 -8.72 -9.61
C HIS A 79 -16.13 -8.25 -10.45
N LEU A 80 -14.94 -8.82 -10.26
CA LEU A 80 -13.82 -8.56 -11.14
C LEU A 80 -14.08 -9.23 -12.50
N GLU A 81 -14.17 -8.41 -13.55
CA GLU A 81 -14.14 -8.95 -14.91
C GLU A 81 -12.83 -9.71 -15.10
N GLN A 82 -12.91 -10.99 -15.45
CA GLN A 82 -11.73 -11.74 -15.85
C GLN A 82 -11.15 -11.03 -17.08
N GLU A 83 -9.96 -10.45 -16.92
CA GLU A 83 -9.18 -10.02 -18.09
C GLU A 83 -9.05 -11.22 -19.01
N LYS A 84 -9.81 -11.20 -20.11
CA LYS A 84 -9.65 -12.17 -21.18
C LYS A 84 -8.27 -11.95 -21.74
N GLN A 85 -7.31 -12.72 -21.22
CA GLN A 85 -5.97 -12.80 -21.78
C GLN A 85 -6.14 -13.09 -23.28
N ILE A 86 -5.90 -12.08 -24.11
CA ILE A 86 -5.93 -12.23 -25.55
C ILE A 86 -4.74 -13.12 -25.87
N LYS A 87 -4.98 -14.43 -25.93
CA LYS A 87 -3.93 -15.40 -26.22
C LYS A 87 -3.34 -15.01 -27.56
N PRO A 88 -2.05 -14.64 -27.60
CA PRO A 88 -1.46 -14.21 -28.85
C PRO A 88 -1.47 -15.39 -29.83
N ASN A 89 -1.69 -15.11 -31.11
CA ASN A 89 -1.66 -16.16 -32.13
C ASN A 89 -0.22 -16.66 -32.32
N LEU A 90 0.14 -17.70 -31.55
CA LEU A 90 1.50 -18.26 -31.53
C LEU A 90 1.95 -18.74 -32.91
N THR A 91 1.02 -19.23 -33.73
CA THR A 91 1.30 -19.67 -35.09
C THR A 91 1.71 -18.51 -35.98
N LYS A 92 1.01 -17.37 -35.88
CA LYS A 92 1.36 -16.12 -36.57
C LYS A 92 2.70 -15.58 -36.08
N LEU A 93 2.92 -15.54 -34.76
CA LEU A 93 4.19 -15.10 -34.16
C LEU A 93 5.37 -15.96 -34.61
N ARG A 94 5.22 -17.29 -34.63
CA ARG A 94 6.27 -18.20 -35.13
C ARG A 94 6.59 -17.97 -36.60
N LYS A 95 5.56 -17.78 -37.44
CA LYS A 95 5.74 -17.43 -38.87
C LYS A 95 6.48 -16.10 -39.03
N MET A 96 6.12 -15.07 -38.26
CA MET A 96 6.81 -13.78 -38.26
C MET A 96 8.27 -13.91 -37.82
N ALA A 97 8.54 -14.66 -36.75
CA ALA A 97 9.91 -14.90 -36.27
C ALA A 97 10.75 -15.72 -37.25
N GLN A 98 10.13 -16.64 -38.00
CA GLN A 98 10.80 -17.39 -39.06
C GLN A 98 11.09 -16.49 -40.27
N ALA A 99 10.11 -15.69 -40.70
CA ALA A 99 10.30 -14.71 -41.77
C ALA A 99 11.39 -13.69 -41.42
N TRP A 100 11.41 -13.18 -40.17
CA TRP A 100 12.47 -12.30 -39.69
C TRP A 100 13.85 -12.96 -39.72
N ARG A 101 13.95 -14.24 -39.38
CA ARG A 101 15.23 -14.98 -39.48
C ARG A 101 15.71 -15.17 -40.93
N LEU A 102 14.78 -15.38 -41.86
CA LEU A 102 15.10 -15.64 -43.27
C LEU A 102 15.33 -14.34 -44.07
N PHE A 103 14.61 -13.27 -43.75
CA PHE A 103 14.58 -12.04 -44.54
C PHE A 103 15.01 -10.78 -43.77
N GLY A 104 15.03 -10.80 -42.43
CA GLY A 104 15.36 -9.64 -41.58
C GLY A 104 16.85 -9.40 -41.35
N LYS A 105 17.74 -10.20 -41.96
CA LYS A 105 19.20 -9.99 -41.89
C LYS A 105 19.74 -8.95 -42.86
N ALA A 106 18.91 -8.38 -43.74
CA ALA A 106 19.39 -7.53 -44.82
C ALA A 106 19.63 -6.05 -44.45
N GLU A 107 19.33 -5.60 -43.22
CA GLU A 107 19.56 -4.19 -42.83
C GLU A 107 20.28 -3.99 -41.48
N CYS A 108 21.30 -4.81 -41.18
CA CYS A 108 22.22 -4.49 -40.08
C CYS A 108 23.64 -4.99 -40.31
N ASP A 109 24.22 -4.71 -41.49
CA ASP A 109 25.68 -4.80 -41.69
C ASP A 109 26.31 -3.46 -42.10
N THR A 110 25.53 -2.39 -42.32
CA THR A 110 26.05 -1.09 -42.76
C THR A 110 26.26 -0.06 -41.64
N ARG A 111 26.25 -0.47 -40.36
CA ARG A 111 26.58 0.43 -39.23
C ARG A 111 27.67 -0.09 -38.30
N GLN A 112 28.51 -1.02 -38.77
CA GLN A 112 29.72 -1.41 -38.05
C GLN A 112 30.89 -0.40 -38.19
N SER A 113 30.61 0.88 -38.52
CA SER A 113 31.65 1.92 -38.64
C SER A 113 31.53 3.11 -37.69
N LEU A 114 30.56 3.18 -36.78
CA LEU A 114 30.51 4.27 -35.80
C LEU A 114 30.04 3.76 -34.42
N GLN A 115 30.96 3.15 -33.68
CA GLN A 115 30.89 3.16 -32.22
C GLN A 115 31.22 4.57 -31.74
N GLN A 116 30.32 5.22 -30.98
CA GLN A 116 30.70 5.89 -29.75
C GLN A 116 29.61 5.73 -28.68
N SER A 117 30.09 5.60 -27.46
CA SER A 117 29.50 5.14 -26.21
C SER A 117 28.39 6.00 -25.61
N MET A 118 27.42 5.37 -24.95
CA MET A 118 26.57 5.99 -23.92
C MET A 118 26.53 5.07 -22.68
N PRO A 119 26.57 5.61 -21.44
CA PRO A 119 26.64 4.83 -20.19
C PRO A 119 25.26 4.32 -19.76
N PRO A 120 25.18 3.33 -18.86
CA PRO A 120 23.92 2.74 -18.43
C PRO A 120 23.22 3.64 -17.40
N CYS A 121 21.91 3.86 -17.58
CA CYS A 121 21.03 4.42 -16.56
C CYS A 121 20.53 3.28 -15.66
N GLU A 122 20.77 3.38 -14.35
CA GLU A 122 20.11 2.54 -13.34
C GLU A 122 18.69 3.06 -13.01
N PRO A 123 17.71 2.18 -12.74
CA PRO A 123 16.38 2.56 -12.30
C PRO A 123 16.30 2.72 -10.75
N PRO A 124 15.24 3.37 -10.23
CA PRO A 124 15.11 3.74 -8.81
C PRO A 124 14.87 2.56 -7.86
#